data_AF-A0A383CU76-F1
#
_entry.id   AF-A0A383CU76-F1
#
_cell.length_a   1.000
_cell.length_b   1.000
_cell.length_c   1.000
_cell.angle_alpha   90.00
_cell.angle_beta   90.00
_cell.angle_gamma   90.00
#
_symmetry.space_group_name_H-M   'P 1'
#
loop_
_entity.id
_entity.type
_entity.pdbx_description
1 polymer ?
#
loop_
_entity_poly.entity_id
_entity_poly.type
_entity_poly.pdbx_seq_one_letter_code
_entity_poly.pdbx_strand_id
1 'polypeptide(L)'
;MIKNCIRIVLFFSVHGFSQDYIPICGTPEPTEEEIKLANKTIDASLDNNQRTPDDDPVNVLVAWHVIHASSGLGNIPDSQIEAAVEVLNFQYNDAFNFYFTLDRITRHENDDWFVFEYSENSNQGSDEEQMRSQTVTDPVHYYNVWSIQTEAQDGWIVLGWNYFPFNSSEDSYWQGTTINYTAILGGTLEHEAGHYFGLFHTFQGNCTVTNDQVDDT
;
A
#
# COMPACT_ATOMS: atom_id res chain seq x y z
N MET A 1 37.01 13.38 63.49
CA MET A 1 37.00 12.24 62.53
C MET A 1 35.79 12.40 61.63
N ILE A 2 36.00 12.89 60.41
CA ILE A 2 34.93 13.13 59.43
C ILE A 2 34.84 11.87 58.55
N LYS A 3 33.67 11.20 58.55
CA LYS A 3 33.39 10.06 57.67
C LYS A 3 32.77 10.60 56.37
N ASN A 4 33.49 10.48 55.25
CA ASN A 4 32.96 10.72 53.92
C ASN A 4 32.15 9.49 53.47
N CYS A 5 30.87 9.68 53.17
CA CYS A 5 30.06 8.71 52.42
C CYS A 5 30.15 9.04 50.93
N ILE A 6 30.75 8.16 50.15
CA ILE A 6 30.74 8.22 48.68
C ILE A 6 29.42 7.60 48.20
N ARG A 7 28.59 8.38 47.50
CA ARG A 7 27.44 7.87 46.74
C ARG A 7 27.91 7.54 45.33
N ILE A 8 27.86 6.26 44.97
CA ILE A 8 28.02 5.80 43.59
C ILE A 8 26.64 5.89 42.93
N VAL A 9 26.52 6.73 41.91
CA VAL A 9 25.35 6.78 41.03
C VAL A 9 25.68 5.93 39.81
N LEU A 10 25.02 4.79 39.67
CA LEU A 10 25.09 3.95 38.48
C LEU A 10 24.09 4.49 37.44
N PHE A 11 24.60 5.05 36.35
CA PHE A 11 23.80 5.32 35.15
C PHE A 11 23.61 4.00 34.39
N PHE A 12 22.38 3.49 34.35
CA PHE A 12 22.00 2.46 33.40
C PHE A 12 21.62 3.14 32.08
N SER A 13 22.52 3.11 31.11
CA SER A 13 22.19 3.42 29.72
C SER A 13 21.49 2.22 29.11
N VAL A 14 20.15 2.26 29.08
CA VAL A 14 19.35 1.32 28.29
C VAL A 14 19.59 1.68 26.81
N HIS A 15 20.43 0.90 26.14
CA HIS A 15 20.53 0.97 24.69
C HIS A 15 19.33 0.21 24.15
N GLY A 16 18.26 0.93 23.79
CA GLY A 16 17.19 0.35 22.98
C GLY A 16 17.79 0.01 21.63
N PHE A 17 17.96 -1.28 21.35
CA PHE A 17 18.22 -1.73 19.99
C PHE A 17 16.93 -1.49 19.21
N SER A 18 16.92 -0.47 18.34
CA SER A 18 15.96 -0.43 17.23
C SER A 18 16.29 -1.62 16.36
N GLN A 19 15.40 -2.60 16.29
CA GLN A 19 15.54 -3.66 15.30
C GLN A 19 15.05 -3.09 13.97
N ASP A 20 15.99 -2.80 13.07
CA ASP A 20 15.64 -2.38 11.71
C ASP A 20 15.11 -3.61 10.96
N TYR A 21 13.80 -3.62 10.70
CA TYR A 21 13.14 -4.67 9.93
C TYR A 21 13.36 -4.45 8.44
N ILE A 22 13.40 -5.55 7.67
CA ILE A 22 13.48 -5.49 6.22
C ILE A 22 12.07 -5.33 5.66
N PRO A 23 11.76 -4.23 4.95
CA PRO A 23 10.44 -4.00 4.39
C PRO A 23 10.21 -4.86 3.15
N ILE A 24 8.99 -5.38 3.00
CA ILE A 24 8.52 -6.12 1.82
C ILE A 24 7.13 -5.65 1.38
N CYS A 25 6.84 -5.83 0.10
CA CYS A 25 5.48 -5.74 -0.46
C CYS A 25 4.73 -7.03 -0.16
N GLY A 26 3.46 -6.93 0.23
CA GLY A 26 2.58 -8.06 0.51
C GLY A 26 1.69 -8.47 -0.66
N THR A 27 1.67 -7.70 -1.76
CA THR A 27 0.84 -7.99 -2.95
C THR A 27 1.07 -9.42 -3.42
N PRO A 28 0.01 -10.25 -3.56
CA PRO A 28 0.18 -11.64 -3.95
C PRO A 28 0.71 -11.74 -5.36
N GLU A 29 1.69 -12.62 -5.57
CA GLU A 29 2.26 -12.82 -6.90
C GLU A 29 1.21 -13.39 -7.86
N PRO A 30 1.03 -12.80 -9.06
CA PRO A 30 0.07 -13.29 -10.02
C PRO A 30 0.55 -14.61 -10.63
N THR A 31 -0.38 -15.52 -10.88
CA THR A 31 -0.09 -16.78 -11.56
C THR A 31 0.19 -16.56 -13.05
N GLU A 32 0.92 -17.49 -13.68
CA GLU A 32 1.19 -17.43 -15.13
C GLU A 32 -0.10 -17.37 -15.97
N GLU A 33 -1.16 -18.05 -15.54
CA GLU A 33 -2.45 -18.02 -16.23
C GLU A 33 -3.18 -16.68 -16.05
N GLU A 34 -3.09 -16.04 -14.88
CA GLU A 34 -3.61 -14.68 -14.67
C GLU A 34 -2.89 -13.67 -15.55
N ILE A 35 -1.55 -13.72 -15.59
CA ILE A 35 -0.73 -12.86 -16.45
C ILE A 35 -1.15 -13.02 -17.92
N LYS A 36 -1.24 -14.27 -18.39
CA LYS A 36 -1.64 -14.58 -19.77
C LYS A 36 -3.05 -14.08 -20.10
N LEU A 37 -3.99 -14.18 -19.16
CA LEU A 37 -5.36 -13.70 -19.36
C LEU A 37 -5.42 -12.17 -19.38
N ALA A 38 -4.66 -11.51 -18.50
CA ALA A 38 -4.52 -10.06 -18.48
C ALA A 38 -3.95 -9.56 -19.82
N ASN A 39 -2.84 -10.13 -20.29
CA ASN A 39 -2.22 -9.78 -21.57
C ASN A 39 -3.17 -9.98 -22.74
N LYS A 40 -3.90 -11.10 -22.80
CA LYS A 40 -4.89 -11.33 -23.86
C LYS A 40 -5.97 -10.25 -23.90
N THR A 41 -6.34 -9.72 -22.74
CA THR A 41 -7.34 -8.65 -22.62
C THR A 41 -6.76 -7.32 -23.08
N ILE A 42 -5.51 -7.03 -22.70
CA ILE A 42 -4.76 -5.86 -23.15
C ILE A 42 -4.57 -5.89 -24.67
N ASP A 43 -4.08 -7.00 -25.23
CA ASP A 43 -3.87 -7.20 -26.68
C ASP A 43 -5.17 -6.98 -27.46
N ALA A 44 -6.28 -7.56 -26.99
CA ALA A 44 -7.59 -7.35 -27.61
C ALA A 44 -8.04 -5.87 -27.56
N SER A 45 -7.64 -5.13 -26.51
CA SER A 45 -7.89 -3.70 -26.38
C SER A 45 -6.98 -2.86 -27.30
N LEU A 46 -5.73 -3.26 -27.50
CA LEU A 46 -4.79 -2.59 -28.42
C LEU A 46 -5.17 -2.84 -29.89
N ASP A 47 -5.56 -4.08 -30.23
CA ASP A 47 -5.92 -4.49 -31.59
C ASP A 47 -7.25 -3.89 -32.07
N ASN A 48 -8.12 -3.44 -31.16
CA ASN A 48 -9.41 -2.86 -31.53
C ASN A 48 -9.29 -1.49 -32.24
N ASN A 49 -8.08 -0.91 -32.30
CA ASN A 49 -7.76 0.33 -33.02
C ASN A 49 -8.65 1.53 -32.63
N GLN A 50 -9.34 1.45 -31.49
CA GLN A 50 -10.14 2.54 -30.91
C GLN A 50 -9.34 3.38 -29.91
N ARG A 51 -8.20 2.86 -29.44
CA ARG A 51 -7.28 3.60 -28.59
C ARG A 51 -6.29 4.38 -29.47
N THR A 52 -6.56 5.66 -29.69
CA THR A 52 -5.46 6.61 -29.85
C THR A 52 -4.71 6.65 -28.50
N PRO A 53 -3.36 6.58 -28.47
CA PRO A 53 -2.61 6.99 -27.29
C PRO A 53 -3.08 8.40 -26.94
N ASP A 54 -3.85 8.47 -25.86
CA ASP A 54 -4.41 9.71 -25.38
C ASP A 54 -3.47 10.16 -24.27
N ASP A 55 -2.69 11.19 -24.56
CA ASP A 55 -1.83 11.83 -23.57
C ASP A 55 -2.65 12.77 -22.66
N ASP A 56 -3.99 12.76 -22.77
CA ASP A 56 -4.86 13.52 -21.89
C ASP A 56 -4.63 13.15 -20.42
N PRO A 57 -4.57 14.15 -19.53
CA PRO A 57 -4.37 13.92 -18.11
C PRO A 57 -5.45 13.01 -17.48
N VAL A 58 -5.01 11.96 -16.80
CA VAL A 58 -5.87 11.04 -16.05
C VAL A 58 -5.98 11.52 -14.60
N ASN A 59 -7.19 11.89 -14.17
CA ASN A 59 -7.48 12.19 -12.77
C ASN A 59 -7.90 10.92 -12.03
N VAL A 60 -7.19 10.59 -10.97
CA VAL A 60 -7.51 9.50 -10.06
C VAL A 60 -8.03 10.10 -8.75
N LEU A 61 -9.31 9.90 -8.46
CA LEU A 61 -9.87 10.33 -7.18
C LEU A 61 -9.41 9.37 -6.08
N VAL A 62 -8.93 9.91 -4.96
CA VAL A 62 -8.46 9.13 -3.81
C VAL A 62 -9.48 9.21 -2.68
N ALA A 63 -9.91 8.04 -2.20
CA ALA A 63 -10.64 7.88 -0.95
C ALA A 63 -9.71 7.24 0.08
N TRP A 64 -9.33 8.01 1.09
CA TRP A 64 -8.46 7.54 2.17
C TRP A 64 -9.27 7.12 3.38
N HIS A 65 -9.06 5.88 3.83
CA HIS A 65 -9.71 5.28 4.98
C HIS A 65 -8.69 5.08 6.09
N VAL A 66 -8.71 5.96 7.09
CA VAL A 66 -7.83 5.83 8.27
C VAL A 66 -8.46 4.84 9.23
N ILE A 67 -7.87 3.66 9.35
CA ILE A 67 -8.20 2.73 10.43
C ILE A 67 -7.25 3.04 11.58
N HIS A 68 -7.78 3.14 12.79
CA HIS A 68 -6.98 3.49 13.95
C HIS A 68 -7.44 2.76 15.20
N ALA A 69 -6.51 2.58 16.14
CA ALA A 69 -6.81 2.01 17.44
C ALA A 69 -7.65 2.97 18.29
N SER A 70 -8.37 2.43 19.26
CA SER A 70 -9.09 3.17 20.32
C SER A 70 -8.15 4.01 21.19
N SER A 71 -6.86 3.66 21.23
CA SER A 71 -5.80 4.47 21.86
C SER A 71 -5.43 5.75 21.09
N GLY A 72 -5.91 5.89 19.85
CA GLY A 72 -5.55 6.96 18.92
C GLY A 72 -4.31 6.66 18.06
N LEU A 73 -3.64 5.53 18.25
CA LEU A 73 -2.54 5.10 17.39
C LEU A 73 -3.04 4.85 15.96
N GLY A 74 -2.27 5.29 14.96
CA GLY A 74 -2.65 5.20 13.54
C GLY A 74 -3.63 6.27 13.05
N ASN A 75 -4.15 7.13 13.95
CA ASN A 75 -5.04 8.23 13.58
C ASN A 75 -4.24 9.40 12.97
N ILE A 76 -3.61 9.17 11.82
CA ILE A 76 -2.72 10.11 11.11
C ILE A 76 -3.45 11.41 10.75
N PRO A 77 -2.86 12.61 10.90
CA PRO A 77 -3.52 13.87 10.59
C PRO A 77 -3.75 14.02 9.07
N ASP A 78 -4.78 14.79 8.69
CA ASP A 78 -5.10 15.06 7.28
C ASP A 78 -3.88 15.57 6.49
N SER A 79 -3.03 16.40 7.11
CA SER A 79 -1.82 16.93 6.48
C SER A 79 -0.78 15.86 6.09
N GLN A 80 -0.75 14.71 6.77
CA GLN A 80 0.11 13.58 6.35
C GLN A 80 -0.50 12.83 5.16
N ILE A 81 -1.83 12.74 5.11
CA ILE A 81 -2.56 12.13 3.99
C ILE A 81 -2.43 13.01 2.73
N GLU A 82 -2.61 14.32 2.88
CA GLU A 82 -2.38 15.31 1.82
C GLU A 82 -0.95 15.20 1.28
N ALA A 83 0.06 15.15 2.16
CA ALA A 83 1.45 14.96 1.76
C ALA A 83 1.68 13.63 1.02
N ALA A 84 1.04 12.53 1.42
CA ALA A 84 1.16 11.25 0.71
C ALA A 84 0.61 11.33 -0.72
N VAL A 85 -0.53 12.02 -0.91
CA VAL A 85 -1.10 12.26 -2.24
C VAL A 85 -0.26 13.24 -3.07
N GLU A 86 0.40 14.21 -2.44
CA GLU A 86 1.39 15.05 -3.11
C GLU A 86 2.59 14.24 -3.62
N VAL A 87 3.07 13.26 -2.86
CA VAL A 87 4.16 12.37 -3.31
C VAL A 87 3.72 11.50 -4.48
N LEU A 88 2.49 10.95 -4.46
CA LEU A 88 1.91 10.27 -5.64
C LEU A 88 1.94 11.18 -6.88
N ASN A 89 1.46 12.42 -6.75
CA ASN A 89 1.49 13.38 -7.84
C ASN A 89 2.90 13.69 -8.33
N PHE A 90 3.88 13.83 -7.43
CA PHE A 90 5.27 14.05 -7.79
C PHE A 90 5.85 12.89 -8.63
N GLN A 91 5.50 11.65 -8.30
CA GLN A 91 6.00 10.47 -8.99
C GLN A 91 5.28 10.18 -10.32
N TYR A 92 3.98 10.49 -10.41
CA TYR A 92 3.14 10.06 -11.53
C TYR A 92 2.79 11.14 -12.55
N ASN A 93 2.70 12.41 -12.15
CA ASN A 93 2.11 13.44 -12.99
C ASN A 93 3.04 13.84 -14.14
N ASP A 94 4.26 14.27 -13.84
CA ASP A 94 5.18 14.83 -14.85
C ASP A 94 5.61 13.79 -15.90
N ALA A 95 5.71 12.52 -15.51
CA ALA A 95 6.19 11.46 -16.38
C ALA A 95 5.07 10.77 -17.17
N PHE A 96 3.86 10.68 -16.61
CA PHE A 96 2.79 9.83 -17.15
C PHE A 96 1.45 10.53 -17.35
N ASN A 97 1.32 11.83 -16.99
CA ASN A 97 0.06 12.58 -16.99
C ASN A 97 -1.03 11.96 -16.09
N PHE A 98 -0.64 11.22 -15.04
CA PHE A 98 -1.55 10.74 -13.99
C PHE A 98 -1.46 11.65 -12.78
N TYR A 99 -2.58 12.20 -12.35
CA TYR A 99 -2.65 13.03 -11.14
C TYR A 99 -3.74 12.52 -10.20
N PHE A 100 -3.49 12.70 -8.91
CA PHE A 100 -4.32 12.19 -7.83
C PHE A 100 -4.97 13.36 -7.10
N THR A 101 -6.29 13.28 -6.93
CA THR A 101 -7.06 14.26 -6.15
C THR A 101 -7.57 13.59 -4.89
N LEU A 102 -7.12 14.04 -3.71
CA LEU A 102 -7.71 13.63 -2.44
C LEU A 102 -9.12 14.21 -2.32
N ASP A 103 -10.14 13.35 -2.47
CA ASP A 103 -11.54 13.76 -2.41
C ASP A 103 -12.17 13.44 -1.06
N ARG A 104 -11.76 12.32 -0.44
CA ARG A 104 -12.37 11.82 0.78
C ARG A 104 -11.34 11.33 1.78
N ILE A 105 -11.57 11.67 3.05
CA ILE A 105 -10.95 11.03 4.20
C ILE A 105 -12.07 10.50 5.10
N THR A 106 -12.03 9.22 5.45
CA THR A 106 -12.85 8.65 6.52
C THR A 106 -11.95 8.13 7.64
N ARG A 107 -12.49 8.03 8.85
CA ARG A 107 -11.76 7.57 10.03
C ARG A 107 -12.60 6.52 10.75
N HIS A 108 -12.01 5.38 11.03
CA HIS A 108 -12.66 4.22 11.64
C HIS A 108 -11.85 3.77 12.85
N GLU A 109 -12.39 4.02 14.04
CA GLU A 109 -11.86 3.45 15.28
C GLU A 109 -12.26 1.98 15.35
N ASN A 110 -11.30 1.09 15.12
CA ASN A 110 -11.54 -0.35 15.20
C ASN A 110 -10.22 -1.07 15.47
N ASP A 111 -10.06 -1.59 16.70
CA ASP A 111 -8.83 -2.26 17.13
C ASP A 111 -8.58 -3.57 16.36
N ASP A 112 -9.64 -4.29 15.95
CA ASP A 112 -9.54 -5.55 15.21
C ASP A 112 -9.11 -5.30 13.75
N TRP A 113 -9.55 -4.20 13.13
CA TRP A 113 -9.12 -3.85 11.77
C TRP A 113 -7.81 -3.08 11.72
N PHE A 114 -7.32 -2.58 12.84
CA PHE A 114 -6.14 -1.72 12.85
C PHE A 114 -4.84 -2.51 12.81
N VAL A 115 -4.76 -3.65 13.49
CA VAL A 115 -3.51 -4.42 13.61
C VAL A 115 -3.60 -5.67 12.76
N PHE A 116 -2.66 -5.83 11.84
CA PHE A 116 -2.48 -7.02 11.01
C PHE A 116 -1.21 -7.74 11.41
N GLU A 117 -1.35 -8.97 11.93
CA GLU A 117 -0.23 -9.87 12.13
C GLU A 117 0.38 -10.29 10.79
N TYR A 118 1.62 -10.79 10.82
CA TYR A 118 2.34 -11.18 9.60
C TYR A 118 1.53 -12.14 8.72
N SER A 119 0.82 -13.11 9.32
CA SER A 119 0.00 -14.10 8.61
C SER A 119 -1.32 -13.57 8.05
N GLU A 120 -1.75 -12.37 8.46
CA GLU A 120 -3.01 -11.75 8.05
C GLU A 120 -2.85 -10.83 6.86
N ASN A 121 -1.61 -10.44 6.53
CA ASN A 121 -1.33 -9.57 5.40
C ASN A 121 -1.71 -10.26 4.08
N SER A 122 -2.49 -9.56 3.26
CA SER A 122 -2.78 -9.92 1.87
C SER A 122 -3.31 -11.34 1.64
N ASN A 123 -4.05 -11.89 2.60
CA ASN A 123 -4.59 -13.25 2.53
C ASN A 123 -6.13 -13.27 2.36
N GLN A 124 -6.75 -12.10 2.17
CA GLN A 124 -8.21 -11.92 2.11
C GLN A 124 -8.93 -12.47 3.36
N GLY A 125 -8.32 -12.28 4.54
CA GLY A 125 -8.83 -12.72 5.82
C GLY A 125 -10.07 -11.95 6.28
N SER A 126 -10.71 -12.43 7.35
CA SER A 126 -11.99 -11.90 7.81
C SER A 126 -11.96 -10.43 8.20
N ASP A 127 -10.85 -9.95 8.75
CA ASP A 127 -10.74 -8.56 9.20
C ASP A 127 -10.52 -7.62 8.02
N GLU A 128 -9.70 -8.01 7.03
CA GLU A 128 -9.57 -7.24 5.78
C GLU A 128 -10.89 -7.22 4.98
N GLU A 129 -11.56 -8.37 4.86
CA GLU A 129 -12.85 -8.47 4.18
C GLU A 129 -13.89 -7.56 4.84
N GLN A 130 -14.00 -7.60 6.16
CA GLN A 130 -14.94 -6.74 6.89
C GLN A 130 -14.56 -5.26 6.79
N MET A 131 -13.28 -4.92 6.96
CA MET A 131 -12.78 -3.56 6.83
C MET A 131 -13.11 -3.01 5.44
N ARG A 132 -12.68 -3.67 4.36
CA ARG A 132 -12.86 -3.19 2.99
C ARG A 132 -14.34 -3.13 2.60
N SER A 133 -15.09 -4.21 2.81
CA SER A 133 -16.51 -4.27 2.40
C SER A 133 -17.40 -3.23 3.09
N GLN A 134 -17.06 -2.81 4.32
CA GLN A 134 -17.85 -1.85 5.08
C GLN A 134 -17.41 -0.39 4.88
N THR A 135 -16.20 -0.15 4.39
CA THR A 135 -15.62 1.21 4.36
C THR A 135 -15.33 1.72 2.96
N VAL A 136 -15.23 0.84 1.95
CA VAL A 136 -14.95 1.20 0.55
C VAL A 136 -15.87 2.33 0.07
N THR A 137 -15.29 3.28 -0.66
CA THR A 137 -16.02 4.30 -1.41
C THR A 137 -15.92 4.00 -2.89
N ASP A 138 -17.05 3.62 -3.50
CA ASP A 138 -17.25 3.57 -4.96
C ASP A 138 -15.99 3.18 -5.77
N PRO A 139 -15.56 1.92 -5.69
CA PRO A 139 -14.26 1.47 -6.20
C PRO A 139 -14.09 1.63 -7.73
N VAL A 140 -15.19 1.84 -8.45
CA VAL A 140 -15.18 2.16 -9.89
C VAL A 140 -14.59 3.55 -10.16
N HIS A 141 -14.79 4.51 -9.25
CA HIS A 141 -14.42 5.91 -9.45
C HIS A 141 -13.29 6.39 -8.52
N TYR A 142 -12.97 5.61 -7.48
CA TYR A 142 -11.97 5.99 -6.48
C TYR A 142 -10.90 4.92 -6.32
N TYR A 143 -9.65 5.38 -6.29
CA TYR A 143 -8.56 4.63 -5.69
C TYR A 143 -8.72 4.67 -4.17
N ASN A 144 -9.10 3.54 -3.60
CA ASN A 144 -9.32 3.39 -2.16
C ASN A 144 -7.99 3.02 -1.47
N VAL A 145 -7.66 3.72 -0.39
CA VAL A 145 -6.43 3.50 0.38
C VAL A 145 -6.78 3.33 1.86
N TRP A 146 -6.42 2.21 2.46
CA TRP A 146 -6.63 1.92 3.88
C TRP A 146 -5.31 1.98 4.64
N SER A 147 -5.18 2.90 5.60
CA SER A 147 -4.00 2.94 6.48
C SER A 147 -4.25 2.14 7.75
N ILE A 148 -3.41 1.14 8.01
CA ILE A 148 -3.46 0.19 9.16
C ILE A 148 -2.07 0.10 9.82
N GLN A 149 -1.89 -0.76 10.83
CA GLN A 149 -0.61 -1.17 11.39
C GLN A 149 -0.33 -2.63 11.01
N THR A 150 0.84 -2.89 10.44
CA THR A 150 1.34 -4.27 10.25
C THR A 150 2.38 -4.61 11.32
N GLU A 151 2.42 -5.85 11.75
CA GLU A 151 3.45 -6.34 12.67
C GLU A 151 4.62 -7.02 11.95
N ALA A 152 5.81 -6.85 12.49
CA ALA A 152 7.02 -7.49 11.98
C ALA A 152 7.15 -8.93 12.51
N GLN A 153 7.67 -9.84 11.69
CA GLN A 153 7.96 -11.22 12.05
C GLN A 153 9.28 -11.67 11.43
N ASP A 154 10.09 -12.37 12.22
CA ASP A 154 11.36 -12.97 11.77
C ASP A 154 12.33 -12.00 11.06
N GLY A 155 12.29 -10.71 11.44
CA GLY A 155 13.15 -9.66 10.86
C GLY A 155 12.56 -8.95 9.64
N TRP A 156 11.35 -9.32 9.22
CA TRP A 156 10.65 -8.78 8.05
C TRP A 156 9.39 -8.01 8.47
N ILE A 157 8.97 -7.06 7.65
CA ILE A 157 7.70 -6.34 7.83
C ILE A 157 7.05 -6.07 6.47
N VAL A 158 5.77 -6.43 6.33
CA VAL A 158 4.97 -6.03 5.17
C VAL A 158 4.59 -4.56 5.33
N LEU A 159 4.94 -3.69 4.39
CA LEU A 159 4.60 -2.26 4.50
C LEU A 159 3.31 -1.88 3.76
N GLY A 160 2.89 -2.67 2.79
CA GLY A 160 1.67 -2.46 2.04
C GLY A 160 1.40 -3.62 1.10
N TRP A 161 0.17 -3.67 0.60
CA TRP A 161 -0.24 -4.60 -0.44
C TRP A 161 -1.44 -4.08 -1.21
N ASN A 162 -1.63 -4.67 -2.37
CA ASN A 162 -2.76 -4.48 -3.25
C ASN A 162 -3.22 -5.84 -3.81
N TYR A 163 -4.35 -5.84 -4.50
CA TYR A 163 -4.77 -6.94 -5.37
C TYR A 163 -4.81 -6.40 -6.79
N PHE A 164 -4.35 -7.18 -7.78
CA PHE A 164 -4.28 -6.68 -9.14
C PHE A 164 -5.67 -6.35 -9.69
N PRO A 165 -5.79 -5.35 -10.57
CA PRO A 165 -7.08 -4.93 -11.12
C PRO A 165 -7.83 -6.06 -11.84
N PHE A 166 -7.12 -7.08 -12.32
CA PHE A 166 -7.68 -8.26 -12.97
C PHE A 166 -8.07 -9.41 -12.02
N ASN A 167 -7.76 -9.34 -10.71
CA ASN A 167 -8.15 -10.37 -9.75
C ASN A 167 -9.64 -10.27 -9.35
N SER A 168 -10.27 -9.11 -9.54
CA SER A 168 -11.67 -8.87 -9.19
C SER A 168 -12.33 -7.88 -10.16
N SER A 169 -13.64 -7.73 -10.12
CA SER A 169 -14.33 -6.70 -10.90
C SER A 169 -13.97 -5.29 -10.41
N GLU A 170 -14.08 -4.28 -11.28
CA GLU A 170 -13.81 -2.87 -10.93
C GLU A 170 -14.71 -2.35 -9.79
N ASP A 171 -15.92 -2.90 -9.65
CA ASP A 171 -16.85 -2.54 -8.57
C ASP A 171 -16.61 -3.31 -7.25
N SER A 172 -15.56 -4.14 -7.20
CA SER A 172 -15.23 -4.92 -6.02
C SER A 172 -14.60 -4.08 -4.92
N TYR A 173 -14.97 -4.35 -3.66
CA TYR A 173 -14.32 -3.75 -2.49
C TYR A 173 -12.86 -4.19 -2.30
N TRP A 174 -12.38 -5.18 -3.07
CA TRP A 174 -10.98 -5.58 -3.11
C TRP A 174 -10.08 -4.62 -3.90
N GLN A 175 -10.66 -3.70 -4.68
CA GLN A 175 -9.90 -2.70 -5.43
C GLN A 175 -9.29 -1.65 -4.48
N GLY A 176 -7.97 -1.57 -4.45
CA GLY A 176 -7.23 -0.54 -3.71
C GLY A 176 -6.23 -1.07 -2.69
N THR A 177 -5.48 -0.16 -2.09
CA THR A 177 -4.27 -0.45 -1.33
C THR A 177 -4.52 -0.49 0.17
N THR A 178 -3.98 -1.50 0.85
CA THR A 178 -3.79 -1.48 2.31
C THR A 178 -2.33 -1.13 2.59
N ILE A 179 -2.08 -0.18 3.50
CA ILE A 179 -0.73 0.33 3.78
C ILE A 179 -0.50 0.53 5.27
N ASN A 180 0.72 0.22 5.74
CA ASN A 180 1.14 0.57 7.10
C ASN A 180 1.19 2.11 7.23
N TYR A 181 0.51 2.68 8.23
CA TYR A 181 0.39 4.13 8.40
C TYR A 181 1.74 4.86 8.57
N THR A 182 2.79 4.14 8.97
CA THR A 182 4.15 4.70 9.10
C THR A 182 4.91 4.76 7.78
N ALA A 183 4.44 4.09 6.73
CA ALA A 183 5.12 3.92 5.44
C ALA A 183 4.53 4.79 4.31
N ILE A 184 3.54 5.63 4.60
CA ILE A 184 2.75 6.36 3.60
C ILE A 184 3.51 7.46 2.83
N LEU A 185 4.69 7.87 3.30
CA LEU A 185 5.55 8.90 2.70
C LEU A 185 6.88 8.34 2.17
N GLY A 186 7.03 7.01 2.14
CA GLY A 186 8.33 6.34 2.00
C GLY A 186 8.56 5.60 0.69
N GLY A 187 7.75 5.81 -0.36
CA GLY A 187 7.80 5.04 -1.60
C GLY A 187 6.84 3.84 -1.63
N THR A 188 6.33 3.41 -0.47
CA THR A 188 5.42 2.25 -0.39
C THR A 188 4.10 2.55 -1.06
N LEU A 189 3.48 3.72 -0.84
CA LEU A 189 2.18 4.02 -1.43
C LEU A 189 2.27 4.08 -2.96
N GLU A 190 3.34 4.66 -3.47
CA GLU A 190 3.62 4.80 -4.89
C GLU A 190 3.88 3.44 -5.53
N HIS A 191 4.61 2.56 -4.84
CA HIS A 191 4.79 1.17 -5.23
C HIS A 191 3.44 0.43 -5.33
N GLU A 192 2.61 0.50 -4.29
CA GLU A 192 1.30 -0.18 -4.28
C GLU A 192 0.30 0.42 -5.28
N ALA A 193 0.40 1.72 -5.60
CA ALA A 193 -0.33 2.35 -6.69
C ALA A 193 0.09 1.80 -8.06
N GLY A 194 1.36 1.43 -8.23
CA GLY A 194 1.82 0.69 -9.41
C GLY A 194 1.05 -0.63 -9.60
N HIS A 195 0.91 -1.41 -8.54
CA HIS A 195 0.11 -2.64 -8.56
C HIS A 195 -1.39 -2.38 -8.82
N TYR A 196 -1.94 -1.26 -8.32
CA TYR A 196 -3.32 -0.84 -8.63
C TYR A 196 -3.53 -0.65 -10.14
N PHE A 197 -2.53 -0.08 -10.84
CA PHE A 197 -2.55 0.07 -12.30
C PHE A 197 -2.09 -1.17 -13.07
N GLY A 198 -1.84 -2.29 -12.38
CA GLY A 198 -1.49 -3.57 -13.00
C GLY A 198 -0.01 -3.77 -13.29
N LEU A 199 0.89 -2.95 -12.74
CA LEU A 199 2.34 -3.16 -12.87
C LEU A 199 2.80 -4.26 -11.92
N PHE A 200 3.66 -5.16 -12.40
CA PHE A 200 4.32 -6.17 -11.58
C PHE A 200 5.62 -5.65 -10.97
N HIS A 201 6.19 -6.39 -10.03
CA HIS A 201 7.54 -6.12 -9.56
C HIS A 201 8.53 -6.15 -10.74
N THR A 202 9.47 -5.21 -10.85
CA THR A 202 10.44 -5.19 -11.99
C THR A 202 11.36 -6.42 -12.07
N PHE A 203 11.39 -7.24 -11.01
CA PHE A 203 12.10 -8.53 -10.97
C PHE A 203 11.12 -9.70 -10.86
N GLN A 204 9.89 -9.54 -11.34
CA GLN A 204 8.82 -10.52 -11.29
C GLN A 204 9.28 -11.86 -11.84
N GLY A 205 9.13 -12.94 -11.07
CA GLY A 205 9.59 -14.25 -11.53
C GLY A 205 11.10 -14.34 -11.82
N ASN A 206 11.92 -13.40 -11.35
CA ASN A 206 13.36 -13.33 -11.57
C ASN A 206 13.75 -13.37 -13.06
N CYS A 207 14.77 -14.16 -13.44
CA CYS A 207 15.25 -14.26 -14.82
C CYS A 207 14.40 -15.19 -15.71
N THR A 208 13.07 -15.23 -15.50
CA THR A 208 12.16 -16.02 -16.34
C THR A 208 11.67 -15.23 -17.54
N VAL A 209 11.13 -15.93 -18.54
CA VAL A 209 10.54 -15.29 -19.74
C VAL A 209 9.26 -14.52 -19.46
N THR A 210 8.58 -14.82 -18.35
CA THR A 210 7.40 -14.10 -17.91
C THR A 210 7.83 -12.70 -17.45
N ASN A 211 8.83 -12.57 -16.58
CA ASN A 211 9.27 -11.27 -16.05
C ASN A 211 8.08 -10.38 -15.63
N ASP A 212 8.24 -9.06 -15.68
CA ASP A 212 7.24 -8.05 -15.33
C ASP A 212 6.30 -7.65 -16.48
N GLN A 213 6.46 -8.27 -17.66
CA GLN A 213 5.72 -7.97 -18.90
C GLN A 213 5.97 -6.57 -19.48
N VAL A 214 7.06 -5.91 -19.11
CA VAL A 214 7.47 -4.61 -19.66
C VAL A 214 8.82 -4.76 -20.34
N ASP A 215 8.91 -4.41 -21.62
CA ASP A 215 10.10 -4.70 -22.44
C ASP A 215 11.35 -3.87 -22.07
N ASP A 216 11.19 -2.73 -21.39
CA ASP A 216 12.25 -1.74 -21.15
C ASP A 216 12.78 -1.67 -19.71
N THR A 217 12.46 -2.67 -18.88
CA THR A 217 12.89 -2.77 -17.47
C THR A 217 14.15 -3.61 -17.24
#